data_AF-A0A6A6YY35-F1
#
_entry.id   AF-A0A6A6YY35-F1
#
_cell.length_a   1.000
_cell.length_b   1.000
_cell.length_c   1.000
_cell.angle_alpha   90.00
_cell.angle_beta   90.00
_cell.angle_gamma   90.00
#
_symmetry.space_group_name_H-M   'P 1'
#
loop_
_entity.id
_entity.type
_entity.pdbx_description
1 polymer ?
#
loop_
_entity_poly.entity_id
_entity_poly.type
_entity_poly.pdbx_seq_one_letter_code
_entity_poly.pdbx_strand_id
1 'polypeptide(L)'
;MTGQLTDDIPLSESPQTFSGPWDPWFYLHVKEKPSGVPSTEYIPIAEYLFRYDRGGFWVGAEAFRYFGFVPFNRFTRWFLNDFMHTRMMYRALHGSDMSFRTMIQDLSLPYDTAETFIDYTSQELGIWPLWLCPLRAVDSPTFHPNTTDSKQGGSPQPMLNIGLWGLAATDMDAFIRQNRHLEERLTELGGRKVLYSHTYYTEQEFWKLYDQKWYQELRQRYSATTLPTVYDKVKVDVGRLTQTRNMSWIRRLASSWPFAGFVGIWCAIRSGDHKLHKQLGWMNWKLGKKD
;
A
#
# COMPACT_ATOMS: atom_id res chain seq x y z
N MET A 1 8.57 -9.00 -13.67
CA MET A 1 9.87 -9.37 -13.06
C MET A 1 9.78 -10.83 -12.62
N THR A 2 10.68 -11.67 -13.12
CA THR A 2 10.88 -13.05 -12.65
C THR A 2 12.24 -13.11 -11.97
N GLY A 3 12.48 -14.12 -11.15
CA GLY A 3 13.74 -14.29 -10.45
C GLY A 3 14.08 -15.75 -10.24
N GLN A 4 15.37 -16.07 -10.29
CA GLN A 4 15.94 -17.37 -9.97
C GLN A 4 17.03 -17.15 -8.92
N LEU A 5 17.03 -17.97 -7.87
CA LEU A 5 18.09 -17.93 -6.85
C LEU A 5 19.40 -18.45 -7.47
N THR A 6 20.50 -17.75 -7.20
CA THR A 6 21.85 -18.09 -7.64
C THR A 6 22.85 -17.63 -6.58
N ASP A 7 23.92 -18.41 -6.40
CA ASP A 7 25.07 -18.05 -5.57
C ASP A 7 26.22 -17.44 -6.40
N ASP A 8 26.08 -17.44 -7.73
CA ASP A 8 27.09 -16.98 -8.67
C ASP A 8 26.64 -15.74 -9.45
N ILE A 9 27.55 -14.78 -9.58
CA ILE A 9 27.42 -13.56 -10.39
C ILE A 9 28.58 -13.56 -11.41
N PRO A 10 28.34 -13.31 -12.70
CA PRO A 10 29.40 -13.17 -13.69
C PRO A 10 30.42 -12.09 -13.29
N LEU A 11 31.71 -12.30 -13.60
CA LEU A 11 32.77 -11.34 -13.25
C LEU A 11 32.58 -9.94 -13.87
N SER A 12 31.81 -9.84 -14.94
CA SER A 12 31.47 -8.57 -15.60
C SER A 12 30.33 -7.81 -14.93
N GLU A 13 29.63 -8.42 -13.99
CA GLU A 13 28.42 -7.90 -13.37
C GLU A 13 28.65 -7.54 -11.90
N SER A 14 27.91 -6.54 -11.42
CA SER A 14 27.91 -6.13 -10.02
C SER A 14 26.52 -6.26 -9.41
N PRO A 15 26.41 -6.63 -8.13
CA PRO A 15 25.11 -6.70 -7.46
C PRO A 15 24.44 -5.32 -7.43
N GLN A 16 23.15 -5.27 -7.77
CA GLN A 16 22.32 -4.09 -7.63
C GLN A 16 21.71 -4.05 -6.22
N THR A 17 21.86 -2.90 -5.54
CA THR A 17 21.33 -2.65 -4.20
C THR A 17 20.30 -1.51 -4.23
N PHE A 18 19.42 -1.47 -3.24
CA PHE A 18 18.35 -0.46 -3.14
C PHE A 18 18.28 0.19 -1.75
N SER A 19 18.95 -0.39 -0.75
CA SER A 19 18.78 -0.05 0.66
C SER A 19 19.75 1.03 1.16
N GLY A 20 20.85 1.28 0.45
CA GLY A 20 21.84 2.30 0.80
C GLY A 20 21.30 3.72 0.57
N PRO A 21 21.72 4.74 1.34
CA PRO A 21 21.23 6.11 1.18
C PRO A 21 21.39 6.71 -0.22
N TRP A 22 22.42 6.28 -0.95
CA TRP A 22 22.74 6.73 -2.31
C TRP A 22 22.15 5.85 -3.42
N ASP A 23 21.58 4.70 -3.06
CA ASP A 23 20.98 3.76 -3.99
C ASP A 23 19.68 4.36 -4.55
N PRO A 24 19.30 4.03 -5.79
CA PRO A 24 18.01 4.42 -6.32
C PRO A 24 16.90 3.74 -5.51
N TRP A 25 15.74 4.38 -5.43
CA TRP A 25 14.54 3.66 -4.99
C TRP A 25 14.13 2.70 -6.10
N PHE A 26 13.75 1.47 -5.73
CA PHE A 26 13.51 0.40 -6.69
C PHE A 26 12.54 0.79 -7.82
N TYR A 27 11.45 1.50 -7.49
CA TYR A 27 10.48 1.90 -8.52
C TYR A 27 11.04 2.90 -9.53
N LEU A 28 11.92 3.81 -9.10
CA LEU A 28 12.58 4.77 -9.99
C LEU A 28 13.55 4.06 -10.91
N HIS A 29 14.33 3.13 -10.35
CA HIS A 29 15.25 2.29 -11.10
C HIS A 29 14.54 1.50 -12.19
N VAL A 30 13.43 0.84 -11.86
CA VAL A 30 12.61 0.11 -12.84
C VAL A 30 12.01 1.05 -13.88
N LYS A 31 11.57 2.26 -13.49
CA LYS A 31 11.01 3.25 -14.42
C LYS A 31 12.01 3.75 -15.45
N GLU A 32 13.30 3.79 -15.12
CA GLU A 32 14.37 4.19 -16.03
C GLU A 32 14.75 3.08 -17.03
N LYS A 33 14.30 1.83 -16.81
CA LYS A 33 14.57 0.72 -17.73
C LYS A 33 13.74 0.84 -19.01
N PRO A 34 14.31 0.49 -20.17
CA PRO A 34 13.57 0.47 -21.43
C PRO A 34 12.44 -0.57 -21.38
N SER A 35 11.25 -0.17 -21.80
CA SER A 35 10.11 -1.10 -21.92
C SER A 35 10.32 -2.05 -23.11
N GLY A 36 9.97 -3.32 -22.93
CA GLY A 36 10.04 -4.34 -23.98
C GLY A 36 11.42 -4.99 -24.19
N VAL A 37 12.45 -4.54 -23.48
CA VAL A 37 13.78 -5.15 -23.51
C VAL A 37 14.04 -5.89 -22.20
N PRO A 38 14.17 -7.22 -22.20
CA PRO A 38 14.55 -7.97 -21.00
C PRO A 38 15.94 -7.53 -20.52
N SER A 39 16.05 -7.23 -19.22
CA SER A 39 17.33 -6.98 -18.56
C SER A 39 17.49 -7.89 -17.34
N THR A 40 18.65 -8.49 -17.19
CA THR A 40 19.00 -9.31 -16.03
C THR A 40 19.76 -8.46 -15.01
N GLU A 41 19.39 -8.56 -13.73
CA GLU A 41 20.09 -7.90 -12.63
C GLU A 41 20.30 -8.89 -11.48
N TYR A 42 21.47 -8.82 -10.87
CA TYR A 42 21.81 -9.66 -9.73
C TYR A 42 21.55 -8.86 -8.46
N ILE A 43 20.57 -9.28 -7.67
CA ILE A 43 20.14 -8.56 -6.47
C ILE A 43 20.34 -9.48 -5.26
N PRO A 44 21.12 -9.09 -4.23
CA PRO A 44 21.22 -9.85 -3.00
C PRO A 44 19.84 -10.15 -2.41
N ILE A 45 19.63 -11.33 -1.84
CA ILE A 45 18.30 -11.77 -1.42
C ILE A 45 17.61 -10.79 -0.45
N ALA A 46 18.36 -10.21 0.48
CA ALA A 46 17.83 -9.22 1.42
C ALA A 46 17.42 -7.92 0.71
N GLU A 47 18.27 -7.41 -0.20
CA GLU A 47 17.94 -6.26 -1.05
C GLU A 47 16.69 -6.52 -1.88
N TYR A 48 16.55 -7.72 -2.45
CA TYR A 48 15.36 -8.09 -3.20
C TYR A 48 14.11 -8.09 -2.32
N LEU A 49 14.14 -8.73 -1.16
CA LEU A 49 12.98 -8.82 -0.26
C LEU A 49 12.54 -7.45 0.27
N PHE A 50 13.50 -6.55 0.55
CA PHE A 50 13.23 -5.23 1.12
C PHE A 50 13.28 -4.08 0.09
N ARG A 51 13.34 -4.37 -1.21
CA ARG A 51 13.49 -3.36 -2.29
C ARG A 51 12.48 -2.22 -2.28
N TYR A 52 11.28 -2.45 -1.75
CA TYR A 52 10.22 -1.44 -1.66
C TYR A 52 10.21 -0.65 -0.35
N ASP A 53 11.06 -0.98 0.62
CA ASP A 53 11.07 -0.30 1.92
C ASP A 53 11.45 1.18 1.77
N ARG A 54 12.50 1.49 1.01
CA ARG A 54 12.88 2.87 0.68
C ARG A 54 11.94 3.46 -0.36
N GLY A 55 11.38 4.61 0.00
CA GLY A 55 10.36 5.30 -0.78
C GLY A 55 8.94 4.78 -0.56
N GLY A 56 8.73 3.78 0.29
CA GLY A 56 7.39 3.20 0.52
C GLY A 56 6.74 2.78 -0.79
N PHE A 57 7.39 1.89 -1.53
CA PHE A 57 7.13 1.64 -2.95
C PHE A 57 7.39 2.89 -3.80
N TRP A 58 6.36 3.71 -4.07
CA TRP A 58 6.48 5.01 -4.77
C TRP A 58 5.87 6.18 -4.01
N VAL A 59 5.17 5.93 -2.90
CA VAL A 59 4.44 6.97 -2.17
C VAL A 59 5.37 8.02 -1.53
N GLY A 60 6.66 7.72 -1.42
CA GLY A 60 7.68 8.67 -0.99
C GLY A 60 7.74 9.88 -1.91
N ALA A 61 7.52 9.70 -3.22
CA ALA A 61 7.47 10.84 -4.15
C ALA A 61 6.27 11.76 -3.87
N GLU A 62 5.15 11.23 -3.38
CA GLU A 62 4.02 12.05 -2.94
C GLU A 62 4.36 12.89 -1.72
N ALA A 63 5.25 12.42 -0.83
CA ALA A 63 5.74 13.24 0.28
C ALA A 63 6.54 14.46 -0.22
N PHE A 64 7.37 14.29 -1.25
CA PHE A 64 8.06 15.42 -1.89
C PHE A 64 7.09 16.35 -2.65
N ARG A 65 6.05 15.80 -3.30
CA ARG A 65 5.01 16.62 -3.94
C ARG A 65 4.22 17.42 -2.91
N TYR A 66 3.92 16.83 -1.75
CA TYR A 66 3.32 17.52 -0.62
C TYR A 66 4.23 18.66 -0.14
N PHE A 67 5.51 18.40 0.12
CA PHE A 67 6.49 19.43 0.44
C PHE A 67 7.12 20.02 -0.81
N GLY A 68 6.34 20.62 -1.71
CA GLY A 68 6.79 21.08 -3.03
C GLY A 68 7.97 22.07 -3.06
N PHE A 69 8.38 22.62 -1.91
CA PHE A 69 9.60 23.41 -1.75
C PHE A 69 10.88 22.56 -1.55
N VAL A 70 10.75 21.25 -1.31
CA VAL A 70 11.86 20.29 -1.25
C VAL A 70 12.00 19.64 -2.63
N PRO A 71 13.09 19.91 -3.38
CA PRO A 71 13.23 19.36 -4.72
C PRO A 71 13.36 17.84 -4.67
N PHE A 72 12.74 17.12 -5.62
CA PHE A 72 12.86 15.66 -5.70
C PHE A 72 14.09 15.25 -6.52
N ASN A 73 15.26 15.19 -5.88
CA ASN A 73 16.52 14.83 -6.53
C ASN A 73 17.36 13.86 -5.68
N ARG A 74 18.49 13.41 -6.22
CA ARG A 74 19.35 12.41 -5.54
C ARG A 74 19.87 12.92 -4.20
N PHE A 75 20.21 14.21 -4.11
CA PHE A 75 20.74 14.82 -2.88
C PHE A 75 19.69 14.88 -1.77
N THR A 76 18.47 15.35 -2.06
CA THR A 76 17.42 15.44 -1.03
C THR A 76 16.91 14.07 -0.60
N ARG A 77 16.82 13.10 -1.51
CA ARG A 77 16.51 11.70 -1.15
C ARG A 77 17.56 11.08 -0.24
N TRP A 78 18.84 11.37 -0.49
CA TRP A 78 19.93 10.98 0.40
C TRP A 78 19.82 11.68 1.77
N PHE A 79 19.63 13.00 1.78
CA PHE A 79 19.57 13.79 3.01
C PHE A 79 18.38 13.37 3.90
N LEU A 80 17.23 13.09 3.30
CA LEU A 80 16.01 12.67 4.00
C LEU A 80 15.88 11.16 4.14
N ASN A 81 16.94 10.38 3.85
CA ASN A 81 16.87 8.93 3.78
C ASN A 81 16.20 8.29 5.00
N ASP A 82 16.60 8.71 6.20
CA ASP A 82 16.10 8.17 7.47
C ASP A 82 14.57 8.29 7.62
N PHE A 83 13.94 9.25 6.92
CA PHE A 83 12.49 9.49 6.91
C PHE A 83 11.76 8.75 5.79
N MET A 84 12.48 8.26 4.79
CA MET A 84 11.93 7.69 3.57
C MET A 84 11.84 6.15 3.62
N HIS A 85 11.99 5.56 4.81
CA HIS A 85 11.68 4.15 5.04
C HIS A 85 10.20 3.96 5.36
N THR A 86 9.62 2.85 4.91
CA THR A 86 8.17 2.60 4.94
C THR A 86 7.59 2.78 6.33
N ARG A 87 8.24 2.25 7.37
CA ARG A 87 7.80 2.40 8.76
C ARG A 87 7.70 3.87 9.19
N MET A 88 8.71 4.68 8.88
CA MET A 88 8.74 6.11 9.23
C MET A 88 7.64 6.88 8.50
N MET A 89 7.44 6.59 7.22
CA MET A 89 6.39 7.21 6.41
C MET A 89 4.99 6.86 6.94
N TYR A 90 4.73 5.60 7.31
CA TYR A 90 3.46 5.20 7.93
C TYR A 90 3.23 5.92 9.26
N ARG A 91 4.26 6.08 10.11
CA ARG A 91 4.14 6.86 11.35
C ARG A 91 3.82 8.32 11.10
N ALA A 92 4.45 8.92 10.09
CA ALA A 92 4.14 10.29 9.72
C ALA A 92 2.71 10.44 9.18
N LEU A 93 2.26 9.50 8.34
CA LEU A 93 0.90 9.49 7.80
C LEU A 93 -0.16 9.37 8.90
N HIS A 94 -0.01 8.42 9.81
CA HIS A 94 -0.95 8.24 10.93
C HIS A 94 -0.87 9.36 11.96
N GLY A 95 0.33 9.88 12.24
CA GLY A 95 0.54 10.96 13.20
C GLY A 95 0.02 12.33 12.72
N SER A 96 -0.11 12.51 11.41
CA SER A 96 -0.63 13.73 10.78
C SER A 96 -2.13 13.71 10.51
N ASP A 97 -2.80 12.57 10.77
CA ASP A 97 -4.20 12.32 10.37
C ASP A 97 -4.46 12.51 8.86
N MET A 98 -3.40 12.43 8.05
CA MET A 98 -3.46 12.63 6.60
C MET A 98 -3.93 11.38 5.83
N SER A 99 -4.25 10.28 6.53
CA SER A 99 -4.85 9.10 5.89
C SER A 99 -6.15 9.42 5.15
N PHE A 100 -6.84 10.52 5.49
CA PHE A 100 -8.07 10.97 4.85
C PHE A 100 -7.86 11.84 3.60
N ARG A 101 -6.67 11.82 3.00
CA ARG A 101 -6.35 12.52 1.74
C ARG A 101 -5.56 11.66 0.76
N THR A 102 -5.37 10.40 1.09
CA THR A 102 -4.66 9.43 0.27
C THR A 102 -5.55 8.22 0.03
N MET A 103 -5.58 7.77 -1.21
CA MET A 103 -6.10 6.45 -1.56
C MET A 103 -4.98 5.46 -1.30
N ILE A 104 -5.18 4.52 -0.38
CA ILE A 104 -4.27 3.41 -0.12
C ILE A 104 -5.12 2.15 0.00
N GLN A 105 -5.35 1.51 -1.14
CA GLN A 105 -6.21 0.33 -1.22
C GLN A 105 -5.59 -0.73 -2.11
N ASP A 106 -5.71 -1.99 -1.71
CA ASP A 106 -5.36 -3.13 -2.55
C ASP A 106 -6.65 -3.88 -2.91
N LEU A 107 -6.91 -3.94 -4.20
CA LEU A 107 -8.19 -4.32 -4.78
C LEU A 107 -7.96 -5.49 -5.72
N SER A 108 -8.60 -6.61 -5.47
CA SER A 108 -8.35 -7.84 -6.23
C SER A 108 -9.51 -8.11 -7.15
N LEU A 109 -9.24 -8.31 -8.43
CA LEU A 109 -10.25 -8.53 -9.46
C LEU A 109 -9.97 -9.82 -10.25
N PRO A 110 -11.01 -10.49 -10.77
CA PRO A 110 -10.85 -11.46 -11.85
C PRO A 110 -10.08 -10.84 -13.03
N TYR A 111 -9.27 -11.64 -13.72
CA TYR A 111 -8.51 -11.14 -14.88
C TYR A 111 -9.41 -10.58 -15.98
N ASP A 112 -10.57 -11.20 -16.21
CA ASP A 112 -11.55 -10.80 -17.23
C ASP A 112 -12.10 -9.38 -17.03
N THR A 113 -12.07 -8.86 -15.80
CA THR A 113 -12.59 -7.52 -15.46
C THR A 113 -11.51 -6.54 -14.99
N ALA A 114 -10.27 -7.00 -14.83
CA ALA A 114 -9.17 -6.20 -14.32
C ALA A 114 -8.84 -4.99 -15.21
N GLU A 115 -8.85 -5.17 -16.54
CA GLU A 115 -8.59 -4.08 -17.50
C GLU A 115 -9.66 -2.98 -17.40
N THR A 116 -10.93 -3.36 -17.41
CA THR A 116 -12.07 -2.45 -17.21
C THR A 116 -11.95 -1.65 -15.91
N PHE A 117 -11.43 -2.26 -14.85
CA PHE A 117 -11.20 -1.58 -13.58
C PHE A 117 -10.01 -0.61 -13.65
N ILE A 118 -8.93 -0.98 -14.33
CA ILE A 118 -7.77 -0.09 -14.56
C ILE A 118 -8.21 1.14 -15.36
N ASP A 119 -8.99 0.97 -16.42
CA ASP A 119 -9.51 2.09 -17.22
C ASP A 119 -10.37 3.04 -16.37
N TYR A 120 -11.28 2.49 -15.56
CA TYR A 120 -12.09 3.26 -14.62
C TYR A 120 -11.22 4.06 -13.64
N THR A 121 -10.26 3.41 -12.97
CA THR A 121 -9.41 4.09 -11.97
C THR A 121 -8.48 5.12 -12.60
N SER A 122 -8.02 4.89 -13.84
CA SER A 122 -7.24 5.85 -14.60
C SER A 122 -8.05 7.11 -14.92
N GLN A 123 -9.30 6.95 -15.36
CA GLN A 123 -10.19 8.06 -15.72
C GLN A 123 -10.68 8.84 -14.49
N GLU A 124 -11.13 8.14 -13.45
CA GLU A 124 -11.79 8.76 -12.30
C GLU A 124 -10.80 9.22 -11.21
N LEU A 125 -9.69 8.52 -11.04
CA LEU A 125 -8.75 8.79 -9.95
C LEU A 125 -7.40 9.32 -10.45
N GLY A 126 -7.00 9.00 -11.68
CA GLY A 126 -5.70 9.41 -12.24
C GLY A 126 -4.49 8.92 -11.44
N ILE A 127 -4.67 7.83 -10.67
CA ILE A 127 -3.62 7.31 -9.78
C ILE A 127 -2.65 6.43 -10.58
N TRP A 128 -1.40 6.86 -10.60
CA TRP A 128 -0.28 6.13 -11.21
C TRP A 128 1.00 6.33 -10.39
N PRO A 129 1.92 5.36 -10.37
CA PRO A 129 1.83 4.02 -10.96
C PRO A 129 0.91 3.06 -10.17
N LEU A 130 0.63 1.89 -10.74
CA LEU A 130 -0.20 0.83 -10.14
C LEU A 130 0.65 -0.33 -9.61
N TRP A 131 0.23 -0.90 -8.48
CA TRP A 131 0.75 -2.19 -8.01
C TRP A 131 -0.02 -3.32 -8.68
N LEU A 132 0.64 -4.20 -9.41
CA LEU A 132 0.02 -5.36 -10.04
C LEU A 132 0.64 -6.64 -9.48
N CYS A 133 -0.15 -7.45 -8.78
CA CYS A 133 0.31 -8.68 -8.16
C CYS A 133 -0.66 -9.85 -8.46
N PRO A 134 -0.23 -10.84 -9.26
CA PRO A 134 -1.00 -12.06 -9.46
C PRO A 134 -1.25 -12.80 -8.14
N LEU A 135 -2.51 -13.10 -7.86
CA LEU A 135 -2.94 -13.90 -6.73
C LEU A 135 -3.32 -15.30 -7.20
N ARG A 136 -2.92 -16.32 -6.43
CA ARG A 136 -3.35 -17.69 -6.66
C ARG A 136 -4.85 -17.83 -6.43
N ALA A 137 -5.45 -18.78 -7.12
CA ALA A 137 -6.83 -19.17 -6.88
C ALA A 137 -6.97 -19.74 -5.46
N VAL A 138 -8.05 -19.36 -4.75
CA VAL A 138 -8.34 -19.81 -3.38
C VAL A 138 -9.81 -20.19 -3.26
N ASP A 139 -10.06 -21.35 -2.68
CA ASP A 139 -11.41 -21.86 -2.42
C ASP A 139 -12.19 -20.99 -1.42
N SER A 140 -13.48 -20.85 -1.66
CA SER A 140 -14.44 -20.33 -0.68
C SER A 140 -14.81 -21.40 0.36
N PRO A 141 -15.23 -21.01 1.58
CA PRO A 141 -15.31 -19.65 2.10
C PRO A 141 -13.97 -19.14 2.64
N THR A 142 -13.64 -17.88 2.35
CA THR A 142 -12.39 -17.23 2.81
C THR A 142 -12.53 -15.70 2.80
N PHE A 143 -11.71 -15.02 3.61
CA PHE A 143 -11.49 -13.57 3.49
C PHE A 143 -10.38 -13.21 2.49
N HIS A 144 -9.58 -14.20 2.07
CA HIS A 144 -8.67 -13.99 0.96
C HIS A 144 -9.49 -13.60 -0.28
N PRO A 145 -9.02 -12.66 -1.11
CA PRO A 145 -9.74 -12.35 -2.33
C PRO A 145 -9.96 -13.60 -3.18
N ASN A 146 -11.22 -13.80 -3.56
CA ASN A 146 -11.68 -14.71 -4.59
C ASN A 146 -12.87 -14.06 -5.32
N THR A 147 -13.21 -14.55 -6.51
CA THR A 147 -14.27 -13.93 -7.32
C THR A 147 -15.61 -13.96 -6.59
N THR A 148 -16.32 -12.82 -6.55
CA THR A 148 -17.74 -12.81 -6.11
C THR A 148 -18.65 -13.39 -7.18
N ASP A 149 -18.19 -13.43 -8.43
CA ASP A 149 -18.91 -13.95 -9.58
C ASP A 149 -18.69 -15.46 -9.66
N SER A 150 -19.28 -16.15 -8.69
CA SER A 150 -19.38 -17.61 -8.71
C SER A 150 -20.41 -17.98 -9.78
N LYS A 151 -20.01 -18.13 -11.05
CA LYS A 151 -20.75 -19.02 -11.95
C LYS A 151 -20.89 -20.34 -11.17
N GLN A 152 -22.09 -20.63 -10.67
CA GLN A 152 -22.32 -21.68 -9.69
C GLN A 152 -21.70 -22.99 -10.18
N GLY A 153 -20.65 -23.48 -9.49
CA GLY A 153 -19.93 -24.71 -9.85
C GLY A 153 -18.61 -24.54 -10.60
N GLY A 154 -18.13 -23.30 -10.84
CA GLY A 154 -16.79 -23.07 -11.40
C GLY A 154 -15.67 -23.36 -10.40
N SER A 155 -14.53 -23.86 -10.88
CA SER A 155 -13.31 -23.98 -10.08
C SER A 155 -12.78 -22.58 -9.69
N PRO A 156 -12.11 -22.43 -8.53
CA PRO A 156 -11.49 -21.17 -8.14
C PRO A 156 -10.56 -20.66 -9.24
N GLN A 157 -10.64 -19.36 -9.53
CA GLN A 157 -9.80 -18.71 -10.53
C GLN A 157 -8.77 -17.78 -9.86
N PRO A 158 -7.57 -17.62 -10.45
CA PRO A 158 -6.62 -16.62 -10.00
C PRO A 158 -7.19 -15.21 -10.18
N MET A 159 -6.70 -14.28 -9.37
CA MET A 159 -7.09 -12.86 -9.42
C MET A 159 -5.86 -11.99 -9.63
N LEU A 160 -6.07 -10.74 -10.07
CA LEU A 160 -5.04 -9.72 -10.10
C LEU A 160 -5.31 -8.73 -8.96
N ASN A 161 -4.34 -8.60 -8.05
CA ASN A 161 -4.35 -7.54 -7.06
C ASN A 161 -3.81 -6.24 -7.69
N ILE A 162 -4.60 -5.18 -7.57
CA ILE A 162 -4.36 -3.85 -8.08
C ILE A 162 -4.29 -2.89 -6.89
N GLY A 163 -3.10 -2.41 -6.56
CA GLY A 163 -2.89 -1.43 -5.50
C GLY A 163 -2.96 0.00 -6.04
N LEU A 164 -3.85 0.78 -5.44
CA LEU A 164 -4.06 2.19 -5.70
C LEU A 164 -3.48 3.01 -4.54
N TRP A 165 -2.29 3.56 -4.74
CA TRP A 165 -1.58 4.34 -3.73
C TRP A 165 -1.25 5.73 -4.27
N GLY A 166 -2.05 6.72 -3.89
CA GLY A 166 -1.92 8.08 -4.42
C GLY A 166 -2.77 9.10 -3.66
N LEU A 167 -2.78 10.33 -4.14
CA LEU A 167 -3.65 11.39 -3.61
C LEU A 167 -5.11 11.09 -3.93
N ALA A 168 -5.99 11.48 -3.02
CA ALA A 168 -7.44 11.42 -3.20
C ALA A 168 -8.05 12.82 -2.99
N ALA A 169 -9.38 12.92 -3.06
CA ALA A 169 -10.06 14.17 -2.77
C ALA A 169 -9.68 14.71 -1.37
N THR A 170 -9.45 16.02 -1.30
CA THR A 170 -9.10 16.71 -0.04
C THR A 170 -10.32 17.11 0.77
N ASP A 171 -11.47 17.29 0.11
CA ASP A 171 -12.75 17.44 0.77
C ASP A 171 -13.23 16.09 1.27
N MET A 172 -13.68 16.06 2.53
CA MET A 172 -14.02 14.82 3.21
C MET A 172 -15.26 14.15 2.63
N ASP A 173 -16.28 14.91 2.24
CA ASP A 173 -17.50 14.34 1.66
C ASP A 173 -17.20 13.77 0.27
N ALA A 174 -16.39 14.48 -0.53
CA ALA A 174 -15.88 13.96 -1.80
C ALA A 174 -15.00 12.73 -1.62
N PHE A 175 -14.12 12.69 -0.61
CA PHE A 175 -13.26 11.55 -0.31
C PHE A 175 -14.08 10.31 0.05
N ILE A 176 -15.10 10.46 0.89
CA ILE A 176 -16.01 9.36 1.25
C ILE A 176 -16.75 8.86 0.00
N ARG A 177 -17.32 9.76 -0.82
CA ARG A 177 -18.00 9.37 -2.07
C ARG A 177 -17.07 8.64 -3.03
N GLN A 178 -15.84 9.13 -3.20
CA GLN A 178 -14.83 8.51 -4.06
C GLN A 178 -14.49 7.09 -3.60
N ASN A 179 -14.31 6.87 -2.29
CA ASN A 179 -14.06 5.52 -1.76
C ASN A 179 -15.29 4.60 -1.90
N ARG A 180 -16.51 5.12 -1.71
CA ARG A 180 -17.74 4.34 -1.90
C ARG A 180 -17.94 3.93 -3.36
N HIS A 181 -17.81 4.86 -4.30
CA HIS A 181 -17.92 4.55 -5.72
C HIS A 181 -16.86 3.53 -6.18
N LEU A 182 -15.63 3.63 -5.65
CA LEU A 182 -14.57 2.66 -5.92
C LEU A 182 -14.95 1.26 -5.42
N GLU A 183 -15.52 1.17 -4.22
CA GLU A 183 -15.98 -0.07 -3.60
C GLU A 183 -17.19 -0.70 -4.30
N GLU A 184 -18.12 0.13 -4.75
CA GLU A 184 -19.28 -0.27 -5.56
C GLU A 184 -18.80 -0.81 -6.91
N ARG A 185 -17.95 -0.07 -7.62
CA ARG A 185 -17.40 -0.50 -8.92
C ARG A 185 -16.57 -1.77 -8.82
N LEU A 186 -15.79 -1.93 -7.75
CA LEU A 186 -15.06 -3.17 -7.46
C LEU A 186 -16.01 -4.37 -7.36
N THR A 187 -17.12 -4.18 -6.62
CA THR A 187 -18.11 -5.24 -6.37
C THR A 187 -18.83 -5.63 -7.66
N GLU A 188 -19.21 -4.65 -8.48
CA GLU A 188 -19.82 -4.87 -9.81
C GLU A 188 -18.93 -5.72 -10.73
N LEU A 189 -17.61 -5.55 -10.63
CA LEU A 189 -16.63 -6.23 -11.47
C LEU A 189 -16.14 -7.55 -10.87
N GLY A 190 -16.83 -8.10 -9.88
CA GLY A 190 -16.48 -9.41 -9.31
C GLY A 190 -15.34 -9.38 -8.28
N GLY A 191 -14.91 -8.18 -7.88
CA GLY A 191 -13.71 -7.96 -7.09
C GLY A 191 -13.92 -7.95 -5.58
N ARG A 192 -12.81 -8.01 -4.84
CA ARG A 192 -12.77 -7.92 -3.37
C ARG A 192 -11.58 -7.11 -2.87
N LYS A 193 -11.76 -6.45 -1.72
CA LYS A 193 -10.68 -5.74 -1.02
C LYS A 193 -9.81 -6.69 -0.22
N VAL A 194 -8.53 -6.35 -0.10
CA VAL A 194 -7.66 -6.91 0.94
C VAL A 194 -7.92 -6.14 2.24
N LEU A 195 -8.36 -6.83 3.29
CA LEU A 195 -8.90 -6.25 4.52
C LEU A 195 -7.84 -5.69 5.50
N TYR A 196 -6.78 -5.06 4.99
CA TYR A 196 -5.85 -4.25 5.79
C TYR A 196 -6.23 -2.76 5.76
N SER A 197 -6.83 -2.31 4.67
CA SER A 197 -7.24 -0.92 4.45
C SER A 197 -8.65 -0.65 4.96
N HIS A 198 -8.97 0.62 5.17
CA HIS A 198 -10.32 1.09 5.48
C HIS A 198 -11.37 0.62 4.46
N THR A 199 -12.57 0.28 4.96
CA THR A 199 -13.75 -0.01 4.14
C THR A 199 -14.90 0.96 4.41
N TYR A 200 -15.59 1.38 3.35
CA TYR A 200 -16.74 2.30 3.40
C TYR A 200 -18.07 1.59 3.12
N TYR A 201 -18.05 0.27 2.93
CA TYR A 201 -19.20 -0.61 2.99
C TYR A 201 -19.98 -0.40 4.28
N THR A 202 -21.30 -0.41 4.16
CA THR A 202 -22.18 -0.72 5.28
C THR A 202 -21.96 -2.17 5.71
N GLU A 203 -22.36 -2.49 6.94
CA GLU A 203 -22.24 -3.85 7.46
C GLU A 203 -22.97 -4.87 6.60
N GLN A 204 -24.14 -4.48 6.07
CA GLN A 204 -24.95 -5.32 5.19
C GLN A 204 -24.27 -5.56 3.85
N GLU A 205 -23.67 -4.53 3.24
CA GLU A 205 -22.88 -4.67 2.02
C GLU A 205 -21.65 -5.58 2.25
N PHE A 206 -20.96 -5.41 3.39
CA PHE A 206 -19.82 -6.24 3.75
C PHE A 206 -20.21 -7.73 3.86
N TRP A 207 -21.27 -8.05 4.59
CA TRP A 207 -21.70 -9.45 4.76
C TRP A 207 -22.42 -10.05 3.53
N LYS A 208 -22.71 -9.25 2.50
CA LYS A 208 -23.06 -9.79 1.17
C LYS A 208 -21.82 -10.28 0.40
N LEU A 209 -20.66 -9.68 0.66
CA LEU A 209 -19.40 -10.06 0.02
C LEU A 209 -18.72 -11.27 0.69
N TYR A 210 -18.92 -11.44 2.00
CA TYR A 210 -18.26 -12.48 2.79
C TYR A 210 -19.27 -13.36 3.51
N ASP A 211 -18.97 -14.66 3.63
CA ASP A 211 -19.84 -15.62 4.32
C ASP A 211 -19.84 -15.36 5.84
N GLN A 212 -20.88 -14.65 6.29
CA GLN A 212 -21.04 -14.29 7.71
C GLN A 212 -21.26 -15.53 8.59
N LYS A 213 -21.98 -16.55 8.09
CA LYS A 213 -22.30 -17.73 8.88
C LYS A 213 -21.03 -18.53 9.18
N TRP A 214 -20.24 -18.83 8.14
CA TRP A 214 -18.93 -19.48 8.26
C TRP A 214 -18.02 -18.72 9.22
N TYR A 215 -17.98 -17.38 9.11
CA TYR A 215 -17.17 -16.55 10.00
C TYR A 215 -17.63 -16.63 11.47
N GLN A 216 -18.93 -16.60 11.74
CA GLN A 216 -19.45 -16.70 13.11
C GLN A 216 -19.19 -18.07 13.73
N GLU A 217 -19.32 -19.15 12.95
CA GLU A 217 -18.98 -20.51 13.37
C GLU A 217 -17.49 -20.62 13.77
N LEU A 218 -16.58 -20.03 12.99
CA LEU A 218 -15.16 -19.95 13.35
C LEU A 218 -14.95 -19.19 14.66
N ARG A 219 -15.62 -18.04 14.85
CA ARG A 219 -15.49 -17.25 16.09
C ARG A 219 -15.96 -18.04 17.31
N GLN A 220 -17.05 -18.78 17.19
CA GLN A 220 -17.55 -19.63 18.27
C GLN A 220 -16.57 -20.76 18.57
N ARG A 221 -16.11 -21.48 17.54
CA ARG A 221 -15.18 -22.60 17.67
C ARG A 221 -13.88 -22.23 18.38
N TYR A 222 -13.37 -21.03 18.13
CA TYR A 222 -12.11 -20.53 18.72
C TYR A 222 -12.33 -19.56 19.89
N SER A 223 -13.54 -19.47 20.45
CA SER A 223 -13.87 -18.60 21.59
C SER A 223 -13.50 -17.12 21.39
N ALA A 224 -13.58 -16.63 20.16
CA ALA A 224 -13.23 -15.26 19.77
C ALA A 224 -14.44 -14.30 19.78
N THR A 225 -15.57 -14.70 20.38
CA THR A 225 -16.83 -13.94 20.35
C THR A 225 -16.77 -12.60 21.08
N THR A 226 -15.85 -12.44 22.02
CA THR A 226 -15.61 -11.18 22.78
C THR A 226 -14.69 -10.19 22.06
N LEU A 227 -13.95 -10.63 21.04
CA LEU A 227 -13.07 -9.76 20.25
C LEU A 227 -13.88 -8.98 19.21
N PRO A 228 -13.41 -7.81 18.74
CA PRO A 228 -14.04 -7.14 17.61
C PRO A 228 -14.19 -8.05 16.38
N THR A 229 -15.23 -7.84 15.57
CA THR A 229 -15.36 -8.53 14.29
C THR A 229 -14.34 -8.02 13.28
N VAL A 230 -14.15 -8.75 12.18
CA VAL A 230 -13.33 -8.27 11.07
C VAL A 230 -13.89 -6.96 10.51
N TYR A 231 -15.22 -6.84 10.40
CA TYR A 231 -15.89 -5.61 9.97
C TYR A 231 -15.60 -4.46 10.94
N ASP A 232 -15.69 -4.70 12.25
CA ASP A 232 -15.37 -3.67 13.26
C ASP A 232 -13.93 -3.16 13.16
N LYS A 233 -13.00 -4.00 12.69
CA LYS A 233 -11.59 -3.64 12.53
C LYS A 233 -11.34 -2.75 11.31
N VAL A 234 -12.11 -2.92 10.24
CA VAL A 234 -11.85 -2.24 8.95
C VAL A 234 -12.82 -1.12 8.64
N LYS A 235 -14.00 -1.09 9.26
CA LYS A 235 -15.02 -0.07 9.01
C LYS A 235 -14.53 1.31 9.39
N VAL A 236 -14.89 2.29 8.58
CA VAL A 236 -14.69 3.70 8.89
C VAL A 236 -15.93 4.26 9.57
N ASP A 237 -15.74 4.89 10.73
CA ASP A 237 -16.80 5.66 11.39
C ASP A 237 -16.97 7.02 10.70
N VAL A 238 -17.77 7.03 9.63
CA VAL A 238 -18.09 8.24 8.85
C VAL A 238 -18.75 9.31 9.71
N GLY A 239 -19.53 8.92 10.72
CA GLY A 239 -20.17 9.85 11.67
C GLY A 239 -19.12 10.60 12.51
N ARG A 240 -18.12 9.88 13.02
CA ARG A 240 -17.00 10.48 13.74
C ARG A 240 -16.15 11.40 12.85
N LEU A 241 -15.94 11.02 11.58
CA LEU A 241 -15.21 11.85 10.62
C LEU A 241 -15.96 13.14 10.30
N THR A 242 -17.26 13.07 10.10
CA THR A 242 -18.08 14.26 9.85
C THR A 242 -18.15 15.17 11.07
N GLN A 243 -18.15 14.62 12.30
CA GLN A 243 -18.11 15.39 13.54
C GLN A 243 -16.78 16.14 13.77
N THR A 244 -15.65 15.66 13.23
CA THR A 244 -14.40 16.43 13.22
C THR A 244 -14.48 17.75 12.42
N ARG A 245 -15.59 18.06 11.75
CA ARG A 245 -15.86 19.41 11.21
C ARG A 245 -15.86 20.51 12.29
N ASN A 246 -16.20 20.18 13.54
CA ASN A 246 -16.27 21.13 14.66
C ASN A 246 -14.96 21.25 15.47
N MET A 247 -13.81 21.11 14.84
CA MET A 247 -12.52 21.21 15.51
C MET A 247 -12.14 22.66 15.86
N SER A 248 -11.53 22.83 17.03
CA SER A 248 -10.87 24.08 17.47
C SER A 248 -9.88 24.57 16.41
N TRP A 249 -9.76 25.90 16.26
CA TRP A 249 -8.93 26.57 15.27
C TRP A 249 -7.45 26.11 15.30
N ILE A 250 -6.92 25.78 16.49
CA ILE A 250 -5.56 25.26 16.66
C ILE A 250 -5.39 23.92 15.93
N ARG A 251 -6.36 23.02 16.07
CA ARG A 251 -6.31 21.74 15.37
C ARG A 251 -6.52 21.91 13.87
N ARG A 252 -7.35 22.86 13.44
CA ARG A 252 -7.49 23.19 12.00
C ARG A 252 -6.18 23.66 11.38
N LEU A 253 -5.41 24.49 12.10
CA LEU A 253 -4.06 24.90 11.68
C LEU A 253 -3.08 23.73 11.71
N ALA A 254 -3.09 22.90 12.75
CA ALA A 254 -2.22 21.72 12.80
C ALA A 254 -2.51 20.71 11.69
N SER A 255 -3.75 20.62 11.21
CA SER A 255 -4.20 19.76 10.10
C SER A 255 -4.15 20.43 8.73
N SER A 256 -3.67 21.67 8.62
CA SER A 256 -3.50 22.35 7.33
C SER A 256 -2.13 22.09 6.74
N TRP A 257 -2.01 22.28 5.42
CA TRP A 257 -0.71 22.29 4.77
C TRP A 257 0.08 23.55 5.17
N PRO A 258 1.41 23.48 5.45
CA PRO A 258 2.26 22.30 5.51
C PRO A 258 2.38 21.69 6.93
N PHE A 259 1.69 22.26 7.92
CA PHE A 259 1.82 21.90 9.33
C PHE A 259 1.47 20.44 9.63
N ALA A 260 0.46 19.87 8.95
CA ALA A 260 0.09 18.47 9.12
C ALA A 260 1.27 17.54 8.82
N GLY A 261 2.00 17.79 7.74
CA GLY A 261 3.20 17.03 7.40
C GLY A 261 4.29 17.17 8.48
N PHE A 262 4.52 18.38 9.00
CA PHE A 262 5.49 18.58 10.09
C PHE A 262 5.09 17.90 11.40
N VAL A 263 3.80 17.91 11.76
CA VAL A 263 3.27 17.15 12.90
C VAL A 263 3.50 15.66 12.70
N GLY A 264 3.25 15.14 11.49
CA GLY A 264 3.55 13.76 11.12
C GLY A 264 5.03 13.42 11.32
N ILE A 265 5.93 14.24 10.77
CA ILE A 265 7.39 14.05 10.93
C ILE A 265 7.77 14.06 12.41
N TRP A 266 7.26 15.00 13.19
CA TRP A 266 7.53 15.07 14.63
C TRP A 266 7.07 13.81 15.37
N CYS A 267 5.85 13.32 15.10
CA CYS A 267 5.33 12.08 15.64
C CYS A 267 6.22 10.87 15.28
N ALA A 268 6.71 10.82 14.04
CA ALA A 268 7.60 9.76 13.57
C ALA A 268 9.01 9.84 14.21
N ILE A 269 9.55 11.04 14.43
CA ILE A 269 10.82 11.22 15.16
C ILE A 269 10.67 10.74 16.60
N ARG A 270 9.57 11.12 17.26
CA ARG A 270 9.29 10.77 18.66
C ARG A 270 9.18 9.26 18.88
N SER A 271 8.77 8.48 17.88
CA SER A 271 8.74 7.02 18.01
C SER A 271 10.12 6.37 18.08
N GLY A 272 11.17 7.07 17.63
CA GLY A 272 12.54 6.54 17.56
C GLY A 272 12.78 5.56 16.40
N ASP A 273 11.77 5.28 15.57
CA ASP A 273 11.84 4.26 14.50
C ASP A 273 12.89 4.59 13.42
N HIS A 274 13.25 5.88 13.25
CA HIS A 274 14.28 6.33 12.31
C HIS A 274 15.66 5.70 12.55
N LYS A 275 15.90 5.13 13.74
CA LYS A 275 17.16 4.44 14.08
C LYS A 275 17.16 2.96 13.72
N LEU A 276 15.98 2.34 13.56
CA LEU A 276 15.84 0.89 13.46
C LEU A 276 16.42 0.34 12.16
N HIS A 277 16.24 1.05 11.04
CA HIS A 277 16.78 0.60 9.76
C HIS A 277 18.31 0.42 9.82
N LYS A 278 19.01 1.31 10.53
CA LYS A 278 20.48 1.24 10.74
C LYS A 278 20.94 0.05 11.58
N GLN A 279 20.02 -0.62 12.29
CA GLN A 279 20.31 -1.75 13.19
C GLN A 279 20.00 -3.10 12.56
N LEU A 280 19.49 -3.14 11.32
CA LEU A 280 19.14 -4.38 10.66
C LEU A 280 20.42 -5.16 10.29
N GLY A 281 20.57 -6.36 10.85
CA GLY A 281 21.78 -7.17 10.72
C GLY A 281 22.18 -7.48 9.27
N TRP A 282 21.22 -7.57 8.34
CA TRP A 282 21.48 -7.83 6.93
C TRP A 282 22.08 -6.62 6.19
N MET A 283 21.90 -5.38 6.67
CA MET A 283 22.58 -4.21 6.08
C MET A 283 24.09 -4.23 6.29
N ASN A 284 24.56 -4.97 7.31
CA ASN A 284 25.98 -5.15 7.57
C ASN A 284 26.57 -6.34 6.81
N TRP A 285 25.75 -7.09 6.07
CA TRP A 285 26.20 -8.22 5.28
C TRP A 285 26.91 -7.69 4.03
N LYS A 286 28.25 -7.80 4.02
CA LYS A 286 29.05 -7.56 2.82
C LYS A 286 29.17 -8.88 2.08
N LEU A 287 28.85 -8.89 0.78
CA LEU A 287 29.29 -9.96 -0.11
C LEU A 287 30.80 -10.11 0.09
N GLY A 288 31.22 -11.23 0.66
CA GLY A 288 32.64 -11.53 0.79
C GLY A 288 33.24 -11.49 -0.61
N LYS A 289 34.29 -10.69 -0.81
CA LYS A 289 35.15 -10.88 -1.98
C LYS A 289 35.66 -12.32 -1.86
N LYS A 290 35.23 -13.20 -2.77
CA LYS A 290 35.93 -14.47 -2.97
C LYS A 290 37.33 -14.08 -3.44
N ASP A 291 38.34 -14.41 -2.64
CA ASP A 291 39.74 -14.44 -3.06
C ASP A 291 39.93 -15.49 -4.17
#